data_AF-A0A843CHW8-F1
#
_entry.id   AF-A0A843CHW8-F1
#
_cell.length_a   1.000
_cell.length_b   1.000
_cell.length_c   1.000
_cell.angle_alpha   90.00
_cell.angle_beta   90.00
_cell.angle_gamma   90.00
#
_symmetry.space_group_name_H-M   'P 1'
#
loop_
_entity.id
_entity.type
_entity.pdbx_description
1 polymer ?
#
loop_
_entity_poly.entity_id
_entity_poly.type
_entity_poly.pdbx_seq_one_letter_code
_entity_poly.pdbx_strand_id
1 'polypeptide(L)'
;MTKETDPLGNYVTFSYDQTDRINCVVDTLGRNFKLSYLNNLLSSISQVAGTCATPGVTVRSVSFVQSGGSLSSISDSAHRTTLFQYNAVADPNIEPWLISQITYPTNWYTSYSYAPSSLGTQATSYRVFTQTVSSSPSPTTVRKFQYNYTSSGGDRITGATVRAYNGTSLSSYTDYAFSFAGVTMNVSDSSHLLIRGEQQLFGVHGEIPRQITILANQGSCCTSLTDYYRYDSWGNMIYHRDPSGHETFNSYY
;
A
#
# COMPACT_ATOMS: atom_id res chain seq x y z
N MET A 1 -25.76 -14.44 -13.98
CA MET A 1 -24.38 -14.42 -14.50
C MET A 1 -24.17 -13.10 -15.19
N THR A 2 -23.04 -12.45 -14.96
CA THR A 2 -22.65 -11.18 -15.59
C THR A 2 -21.30 -11.37 -16.30
N LYS A 3 -21.05 -10.58 -17.35
CA LYS A 3 -19.83 -10.62 -18.16
C LYS A 3 -19.35 -9.20 -18.39
N GLU A 4 -18.13 -8.92 -17.98
CA GLU A 4 -17.45 -7.65 -18.24
C GLU A 4 -16.42 -7.88 -19.34
N THR A 5 -16.40 -7.02 -20.36
CA THR A 5 -15.49 -7.12 -21.51
C THR A 5 -14.74 -5.81 -21.67
N ASP A 6 -13.42 -5.88 -21.80
CA ASP A 6 -12.59 -4.70 -22.05
C ASP A 6 -12.61 -4.30 -23.55
N PRO A 7 -12.11 -3.11 -23.91
CA PRO A 7 -12.03 -2.68 -25.32
C PRO A 7 -11.18 -3.58 -26.22
N LEU A 8 -10.29 -4.40 -25.65
CA LEU A 8 -9.44 -5.36 -26.36
C LEU A 8 -10.14 -6.71 -26.56
N GLY A 9 -11.36 -6.87 -26.07
CA GLY A 9 -12.16 -8.09 -26.19
C GLY A 9 -11.88 -9.14 -25.12
N ASN A 10 -11.00 -8.89 -24.15
CA ASN A 10 -10.81 -9.77 -23.01
C ASN A 10 -12.03 -9.66 -22.10
N TYR A 11 -12.45 -10.77 -21.48
CA TYR A 11 -13.60 -10.76 -20.60
C TYR A 11 -13.43 -11.59 -19.33
N VAL A 12 -14.14 -11.18 -18.28
CA VAL A 12 -14.29 -11.91 -17.02
C VAL A 12 -15.77 -12.16 -16.81
N THR A 13 -16.12 -13.35 -16.30
CA THR A 13 -17.52 -13.67 -15.99
C THR A 13 -17.71 -13.97 -14.51
N PHE A 14 -18.87 -13.57 -13.99
CA PHE A 14 -19.25 -13.75 -12.60
C PHE A 14 -20.56 -14.52 -12.51
N SER A 15 -20.59 -15.51 -11.62
CA SER A 15 -21.81 -16.19 -11.21
C SER A 15 -22.08 -15.94 -9.74
N TYR A 16 -23.36 -15.96 -9.38
CA TYR A 16 -23.85 -15.60 -8.06
C TYR A 16 -24.56 -16.78 -7.43
N ASP A 17 -24.54 -16.86 -6.11
CA ASP A 17 -25.36 -17.80 -5.35
C ASP A 17 -26.80 -17.28 -5.16
N GLN A 18 -27.61 -18.02 -4.43
CA GLN A 18 -29.03 -17.68 -4.17
C GLN A 18 -29.21 -16.44 -3.29
N THR A 19 -28.13 -15.93 -2.71
CA THR A 19 -28.11 -14.71 -1.88
C THR A 19 -27.43 -13.54 -2.60
N ASP A 20 -27.31 -13.63 -3.93
CA ASP A 20 -26.69 -12.63 -4.81
C ASP A 20 -25.21 -12.33 -4.49
N ARG A 21 -24.50 -13.26 -3.85
CA ARG A 21 -23.05 -13.17 -3.64
C ARG A 21 -22.29 -13.88 -4.74
N ILE A 22 -21.14 -13.36 -5.14
CA ILE A 22 -20.29 -14.00 -6.16
C ILE A 22 -19.83 -15.37 -5.67
N ASN A 23 -20.20 -16.45 -6.36
CA ASN A 23 -19.75 -17.81 -6.03
C ASN A 23 -18.71 -18.35 -7.03
N CYS A 24 -18.57 -17.69 -8.18
CA CYS A 24 -17.64 -18.08 -9.23
C CYS A 24 -17.15 -16.85 -10.01
N VAL A 25 -15.85 -16.83 -10.27
CA VAL A 25 -15.22 -15.93 -11.24
C VAL A 25 -14.51 -16.78 -12.27
N VAL A 26 -14.77 -16.56 -13.56
CA VAL A 26 -14.00 -17.15 -14.65
C VAL A 26 -13.22 -16.04 -15.31
N ASP A 27 -11.90 -16.17 -15.28
CA ASP A 27 -11.02 -15.17 -15.89
C ASP A 27 -10.92 -15.31 -17.42
N THR A 28 -10.15 -14.40 -18.01
CA THR A 28 -9.93 -14.31 -19.46
C THR A 28 -9.27 -15.55 -20.06
N LEU A 29 -8.58 -16.35 -19.23
CA LEU A 29 -7.91 -17.60 -19.63
C LEU A 29 -8.80 -18.83 -19.40
N GLY A 30 -10.05 -18.64 -18.94
CA GLY A 30 -10.98 -19.73 -18.63
C GLY A 30 -10.70 -20.43 -17.30
N ARG A 31 -9.86 -19.88 -16.43
CA ARG A 31 -9.61 -20.45 -15.08
C ARG A 31 -10.79 -20.14 -14.17
N ASN A 32 -11.29 -21.17 -13.48
CA ASN A 32 -12.42 -21.07 -12.57
C ASN A 32 -11.95 -20.82 -11.14
N PHE A 33 -12.42 -19.73 -10.53
CA PHE A 33 -12.20 -19.39 -9.13
C PHE A 33 -13.52 -19.48 -8.38
N LYS A 34 -13.63 -20.47 -7.51
CA LYS A 34 -14.79 -20.68 -6.64
C LYS A 34 -14.61 -19.90 -5.34
N LEU A 35 -15.61 -19.08 -5.01
CA LEU A 35 -15.67 -18.35 -3.74
C LEU A 35 -16.59 -19.10 -2.80
N SER A 36 -16.13 -19.35 -1.57
CA SER A 36 -16.91 -20.01 -0.52
C SER A 36 -17.12 -19.07 0.65
N TYR A 37 -18.27 -19.19 1.30
CA TYR A 37 -18.67 -18.32 2.40
C TYR A 37 -19.02 -19.15 3.63
N LEU A 38 -18.67 -18.63 4.81
CA LEU A 38 -19.05 -19.16 6.11
C LEU A 38 -19.68 -18.01 6.92
N ASN A 39 -20.88 -18.22 7.47
CA ASN A 39 -21.61 -17.17 8.22
C ASN A 39 -21.72 -15.84 7.46
N ASN A 40 -21.98 -15.91 6.16
CA ASN A 40 -22.06 -14.76 5.26
C ASN A 40 -20.75 -13.97 5.02
N LEU A 41 -19.61 -14.50 5.49
CA LEU A 41 -18.28 -13.93 5.26
C LEU A 41 -17.48 -14.82 4.31
N LEU A 42 -16.67 -14.22 3.44
CA LEU A 42 -15.81 -14.96 2.50
C LEU A 42 -14.81 -15.81 3.27
N SER A 43 -14.86 -17.13 3.13
CA SER A 43 -14.00 -18.07 3.85
C SER A 43 -12.87 -18.63 2.99
N SER A 44 -13.07 -18.74 1.67
CA SER A 44 -12.00 -19.14 0.76
C SER A 44 -12.23 -18.71 -0.68
N ILE A 45 -11.13 -18.57 -1.41
CA ILE A 45 -11.09 -18.48 -2.87
C ILE A 45 -10.23 -19.62 -3.38
N SER A 46 -10.80 -20.49 -4.19
CA SER A 46 -10.12 -21.69 -4.70
C SER A 46 -10.15 -21.71 -6.22
N GLN A 47 -8.97 -21.80 -6.84
CA GLN A 47 -8.91 -22.18 -8.24
C GLN A 47 -9.20 -23.68 -8.37
N VAL A 48 -10.11 -24.03 -9.26
CA VAL A 48 -10.59 -25.40 -9.44
C VAL A 48 -10.37 -25.86 -10.89
N ALA A 49 -10.06 -27.14 -11.09
CA ALA A 49 -9.78 -27.70 -12.41
C ALA A 49 -11.05 -27.92 -13.25
N GLY A 50 -12.19 -28.13 -12.59
CA GLY A 50 -13.50 -28.19 -13.23
C GLY A 50 -14.17 -26.81 -13.30
N THR A 51 -15.48 -26.79 -13.18
CA THR A 51 -16.29 -25.55 -13.10
C THR A 51 -16.61 -25.23 -11.64
N CYS A 52 -17.02 -24.01 -11.31
CA CYS A 52 -17.41 -23.72 -9.92
C CYS A 52 -18.62 -24.56 -9.44
N ALA A 53 -19.51 -24.96 -10.35
CA ALA A 53 -20.63 -25.87 -10.07
C ALA A 53 -20.17 -27.32 -9.87
N THR A 54 -19.12 -27.75 -10.59
CA THR A 54 -18.52 -29.08 -10.49
C THR A 54 -16.99 -28.94 -10.35
N PRO A 55 -16.49 -28.61 -9.14
CA PRO A 55 -15.11 -28.13 -8.94
C PRO A 55 -14.00 -29.07 -9.41
N GLY A 56 -14.20 -30.38 -9.29
CA GLY A 56 -13.09 -31.32 -9.42
C GLY A 56 -12.01 -31.04 -8.37
N VAL A 57 -10.74 -31.11 -8.77
CA VAL A 57 -9.59 -30.91 -7.88
C VAL A 57 -9.29 -29.42 -7.71
N THR A 58 -9.03 -29.02 -6.46
CA THR A 58 -8.50 -27.68 -6.13
C THR A 58 -7.04 -27.58 -6.55
N VAL A 59 -6.71 -26.60 -7.39
CA VAL A 59 -5.35 -26.34 -7.88
C VAL A 59 -4.55 -25.52 -6.85
N ARG A 60 -5.18 -24.47 -6.32
CA ARG A 60 -4.63 -23.59 -5.27
C ARG A 60 -5.78 -22.89 -4.56
N SER A 61 -5.58 -22.53 -3.32
CA SER A 61 -6.59 -21.84 -2.52
C SER A 61 -5.94 -20.79 -1.61
N VAL A 62 -6.72 -19.78 -1.27
CA VAL A 62 -6.45 -18.88 -0.15
C VAL A 62 -7.65 -18.98 0.79
N SER A 63 -7.41 -19.13 2.08
CA SER A 63 -8.46 -19.18 3.10
C SER A 63 -8.37 -17.99 4.04
N PHE A 64 -9.54 -17.57 4.52
CA PHE A 64 -9.72 -16.45 5.41
C PHE A 64 -10.43 -16.94 6.67
N VAL A 65 -9.97 -16.47 7.82
CA VAL A 65 -10.68 -16.65 9.08
C VAL A 65 -11.10 -15.27 9.57
N GLN A 66 -12.35 -15.16 10.00
CA GLN A 66 -12.89 -13.95 10.61
C GLN A 66 -13.33 -14.23 12.04
N SER A 67 -13.11 -13.26 12.93
CA SER A 67 -13.57 -13.28 14.32
C SER A 67 -14.19 -11.92 14.65
N GLY A 68 -15.40 -11.90 15.22
CA GLY A 68 -16.12 -10.66 15.51
C GLY A 68 -16.33 -9.75 14.29
N GLY A 69 -16.43 -10.33 13.09
CA GLY A 69 -16.57 -9.59 11.82
C GLY A 69 -15.27 -9.05 11.23
N SER A 70 -14.15 -9.14 11.95
CA SER A 70 -12.83 -8.71 11.47
C SER A 70 -12.00 -9.88 10.95
N LEU A 71 -11.17 -9.65 9.94
CA LEU A 71 -10.27 -10.66 9.38
C LEU A 71 -9.16 -11.00 10.39
N SER A 72 -9.12 -12.23 10.91
CA SER A 72 -8.13 -12.66 11.90
C SER A 72 -6.94 -13.38 11.29
N SER A 73 -7.13 -14.10 10.17
CA SER A 73 -6.02 -14.72 9.46
C SER A 73 -6.27 -14.90 7.97
N ILE A 74 -5.17 -14.98 7.23
CA ILE A 74 -5.13 -15.43 5.84
C ILE A 74 -4.11 -16.58 5.76
N SER A 75 -4.49 -17.68 5.14
CA SER A 75 -3.54 -18.73 4.74
C SER A 75 -3.46 -18.80 3.22
N ASP A 76 -2.24 -18.75 2.69
CA ASP A 76 -2.00 -18.86 1.26
C ASP A 76 -2.01 -20.32 0.77
N SER A 77 -1.79 -20.51 -0.53
CA SER A 77 -1.80 -21.84 -1.15
C SER A 77 -0.67 -22.76 -0.71
N ALA A 78 0.35 -22.23 -0.04
CA ALA A 78 1.42 -23.00 0.59
C ALA A 78 1.15 -23.23 2.09
N HIS A 79 -0.07 -22.95 2.55
CA HIS A 79 -0.50 -23.05 3.95
C HIS A 79 0.30 -22.16 4.91
N ARG A 80 0.91 -21.08 4.40
CA ARG A 80 1.58 -20.09 5.23
C ARG A 80 0.54 -19.10 5.73
N THR A 81 0.49 -18.91 7.05
CA THR A 81 -0.55 -18.10 7.70
C THR A 81 -0.03 -16.75 8.14
N THR A 82 -0.73 -15.69 7.76
CA THR A 82 -0.56 -14.34 8.31
C THR A 82 -1.72 -14.06 9.26
N LEU A 83 -1.41 -13.60 10.47
CA LEU A 83 -2.40 -13.27 11.50
C LEU A 83 -2.54 -11.76 11.63
N PHE A 84 -3.76 -11.31 11.93
CA PHE A 84 -4.09 -9.92 12.16
C PHE A 84 -4.70 -9.78 13.56
N GLN A 85 -4.17 -8.84 14.31
CA GLN A 85 -4.73 -8.41 15.58
C GLN A 85 -5.13 -6.96 15.47
N TYR A 86 -6.22 -6.61 16.14
CA TYR A 86 -6.77 -5.25 16.14
C TYR A 86 -6.69 -4.66 17.55
N ASN A 87 -7.44 -3.58 17.77
CA ASN A 87 -7.45 -2.82 19.02
C ASN A 87 -6.11 -2.11 19.29
N ALA A 88 -5.61 -1.40 18.29
CA ALA A 88 -4.35 -0.65 18.39
C ALA A 88 -4.44 0.63 19.24
N VAL A 89 -5.62 0.98 19.73
CA VAL A 89 -5.84 2.16 20.57
C VAL A 89 -6.34 1.69 21.93
N ALA A 90 -5.73 2.20 22.99
CA ALA A 90 -6.06 1.80 24.36
C ALA A 90 -7.39 2.38 24.88
N ASP A 91 -8.02 3.28 24.13
CA ASP A 91 -9.31 3.88 24.49
C ASP A 91 -10.46 2.92 24.13
N PRO A 92 -11.21 2.43 25.11
CA PRO A 92 -12.28 1.45 24.90
C PRO A 92 -13.49 2.02 24.16
N ASN A 93 -13.58 3.34 23.96
CA ASN A 93 -14.66 3.97 23.20
C ASN A 93 -14.41 3.97 21.69
N ILE A 94 -13.23 3.51 21.25
CA ILE A 94 -12.89 3.41 19.83
C ILE A 94 -13.10 1.97 19.39
N GLU A 95 -13.89 1.81 18.34
CA GLU A 95 -14.12 0.51 17.72
C GLU A 95 -12.77 -0.16 17.33
N PRO A 96 -12.60 -1.47 17.58
CA PRO A 96 -11.33 -2.15 17.43
C PRO A 96 -11.05 -2.53 15.96
N TRP A 97 -11.13 -1.57 15.04
CA TRP A 97 -10.85 -1.78 13.61
C TRP A 97 -9.41 -1.43 13.22
N LEU A 98 -8.67 -0.75 14.09
CA LEU A 98 -7.25 -0.45 13.87
C LEU A 98 -6.38 -1.66 14.16
N ILE A 99 -5.60 -2.08 13.16
CA ILE A 99 -4.64 -3.19 13.27
C ILE A 99 -3.54 -2.81 14.25
N SER A 100 -3.37 -3.62 15.29
CA SER A 100 -2.32 -3.49 16.31
C SER A 100 -1.08 -4.31 15.96
N GLN A 101 -1.27 -5.47 15.34
CA GLN A 101 -0.18 -6.37 14.97
C GLN A 101 -0.53 -7.21 13.74
N ILE A 102 0.47 -7.41 12.88
CA ILE A 102 0.47 -8.40 11.80
C ILE A 102 1.59 -9.39 12.06
N THR A 103 1.25 -10.67 12.21
CA THR A 103 2.24 -11.74 12.42
C THR A 103 2.37 -12.54 11.14
N TYR A 104 3.60 -12.61 10.62
CA TYR A 104 3.92 -13.29 9.38
C TYR A 104 4.12 -14.81 9.60
N PRO A 105 4.16 -15.61 8.53
CA PRO A 105 4.39 -17.06 8.64
C PRO A 105 5.72 -17.45 9.31
N THR A 106 6.69 -16.53 9.35
CA THR A 106 7.96 -16.70 10.06
C THR A 106 7.84 -16.49 11.58
N ASN A 107 6.64 -16.21 12.08
CA ASN A 107 6.31 -15.74 13.44
C ASN A 107 6.87 -14.37 13.81
N TRP A 108 7.70 -13.77 12.95
CA TRP A 108 8.05 -12.35 13.09
C TRP A 108 6.80 -11.51 12.86
N TYR A 109 6.78 -10.31 13.42
CA TYR A 109 5.58 -9.51 13.39
C TYR A 109 5.90 -8.03 13.24
N THR A 110 4.93 -7.29 12.70
CA THR A 110 4.92 -5.83 12.68
C THR A 110 3.84 -5.34 13.62
N SER A 111 4.18 -4.53 14.60
CA SER A 111 3.22 -3.83 15.45
C SER A 111 3.04 -2.37 15.03
N TYR A 112 1.85 -1.85 15.29
CA TYR A 112 1.44 -0.50 14.93
C TYR A 112 0.93 0.23 16.17
N SER A 113 1.26 1.51 16.27
CA SER A 113 0.56 2.46 17.15
C SER A 113 0.05 3.62 16.32
N TYR A 114 -0.95 4.33 16.83
CA TYR A 114 -1.61 5.42 16.11
C TYR A 114 -1.67 6.67 16.97
N ALA A 115 -1.52 7.82 16.34
CA ALA A 115 -1.77 9.12 16.92
C ALA A 115 -3.14 9.62 16.44
N PRO A 116 -4.08 9.97 17.34
CA PRO A 116 -5.34 10.58 16.97
C PRO A 116 -5.11 12.04 16.53
N SER A 117 -5.92 12.50 15.58
CA SER A 117 -5.97 13.90 15.14
C SER A 117 -7.41 14.31 14.87
N SER A 118 -7.81 15.51 15.31
CA SER A 118 -9.18 15.98 15.13
C SER A 118 -9.43 16.39 13.68
N LEU A 119 -10.40 15.75 13.04
CA LEU A 119 -10.97 16.11 11.75
C LEU A 119 -12.13 17.09 11.98
N GLY A 120 -11.82 18.39 12.03
CA GLY A 120 -12.82 19.41 12.35
C GLY A 120 -13.29 19.30 13.80
N THR A 121 -14.60 19.18 14.04
CA THR A 121 -15.21 19.21 15.37
C THR A 121 -15.81 17.88 15.85
N GLN A 122 -16.01 16.90 14.96
CA GLN A 122 -16.80 15.69 15.27
C GLN A 122 -16.14 14.37 14.87
N ALA A 123 -15.03 14.39 14.13
CA ALA A 123 -14.38 13.18 13.67
C ALA A 123 -12.91 13.15 14.13
N THR A 124 -12.37 11.94 14.26
CA THR A 124 -10.97 11.72 14.62
C THR A 124 -10.31 10.84 13.57
N SER A 125 -9.21 11.30 12.99
CA SER A 125 -8.33 10.48 12.17
C SER A 125 -7.30 9.79 13.07
N TYR A 126 -6.94 8.55 12.74
CA TYR A 126 -5.88 7.80 13.43
C TYR A 126 -4.77 7.53 12.42
N ARG A 127 -3.62 8.18 12.64
CA ARG A 127 -2.47 8.04 11.75
C ARG A 127 -1.44 7.16 12.40
N VAL A 128 -0.80 6.28 11.62
CA VAL A 128 0.28 5.44 12.13
C VAL A 128 1.35 6.34 12.74
N PHE A 129 1.65 6.14 14.02
CA PHE A 129 2.68 6.87 14.76
C PHE A 129 3.96 6.07 14.84
N THR A 130 3.86 4.75 15.08
CA THR A 130 5.01 3.84 15.00
C THR A 130 4.65 2.57 14.24
N GLN A 131 5.61 2.06 13.49
CA GLN A 131 5.59 0.73 12.92
C GLN A 131 6.88 0.01 13.33
N THR A 132 6.77 -1.08 14.06
CA THR A 132 7.93 -1.81 14.58
C THR A 132 7.91 -3.24 14.10
N VAL A 133 8.99 -3.67 13.43
CA VAL A 133 9.19 -5.07 13.08
C VAL A 133 10.03 -5.73 14.16
N SER A 134 9.51 -6.82 14.70
CA SER A 134 10.15 -7.59 15.75
C SER A 134 10.35 -9.04 15.33
N SER A 135 11.45 -9.61 15.79
CA SER A 135 11.72 -11.04 15.67
C SER A 135 10.88 -11.85 16.67
N SER A 136 10.87 -13.18 16.48
CA SER A 136 10.19 -14.16 17.32
C SER A 136 10.98 -15.48 17.25
N PRO A 137 11.07 -16.29 18.32
CA PRO A 137 10.33 -16.23 19.59
C PRO A 137 10.92 -15.31 20.66
N SER A 138 12.15 -14.82 20.49
CA SER A 138 12.81 -13.89 21.41
C SER A 138 12.70 -12.48 20.86
N PRO A 139 11.74 -11.64 21.30
CA PRO A 139 11.42 -10.41 20.61
C PRO A 139 12.54 -9.39 20.69
N THR A 140 13.15 -9.11 19.53
CA THR A 140 14.06 -7.98 19.35
C THR A 140 13.53 -7.09 18.24
N THR A 141 13.62 -5.77 18.43
CA THR A 141 13.33 -4.81 17.37
C THR A 141 14.36 -5.01 16.26
N VAL A 142 13.89 -5.34 15.06
CA VAL A 142 14.73 -5.47 13.85
C VAL A 142 14.79 -4.14 13.13
N ARG A 143 13.64 -3.47 12.99
CA ARG A 143 13.54 -2.12 12.43
C ARG A 143 12.32 -1.41 13.02
N LYS A 144 12.39 -0.09 13.10
CA LYS A 144 11.27 0.74 13.52
C LYS A 144 11.17 1.97 12.63
N PHE A 145 9.94 2.36 12.30
CA PHE A 145 9.62 3.65 11.72
C PHE A 145 8.78 4.44 12.72
N GLN A 146 9.14 5.70 12.93
CA GLN A 146 8.33 6.65 13.68
C GLN A 146 7.92 7.79 12.76
N TYR A 147 6.63 8.06 12.72
CA TYR A 147 6.01 9.01 11.81
C TYR A 147 5.58 10.24 12.60
N ASN A 148 5.98 11.41 12.11
CA ASN A 148 5.50 12.68 12.61
C ASN A 148 4.87 13.45 11.45
N TYR A 149 3.68 14.00 11.66
CA TYR A 149 2.93 14.68 10.60
C TYR A 149 2.80 16.16 10.91
N THR A 150 2.91 16.99 9.87
CA THR A 150 2.61 18.41 9.92
C THR A 150 1.29 18.64 9.21
N SER A 151 0.28 19.09 9.95
CA SER A 151 -1.04 19.41 9.42
C SER A 151 -1.24 20.93 9.29
N SER A 152 -2.09 21.30 8.34
CA SER A 152 -2.67 22.64 8.18
C SER A 152 -4.18 22.57 8.46
N GLY A 153 -4.89 23.70 8.34
CA GLY A 153 -6.33 23.75 8.59
C GLY A 153 -7.11 22.65 7.85
N GLY A 154 -8.09 22.05 8.53
CA GLY A 154 -8.90 20.95 7.98
C GLY A 154 -8.20 19.59 7.95
N ASP A 155 -7.19 19.36 8.79
CA ASP A 155 -6.42 18.11 8.91
C ASP A 155 -5.59 17.74 7.66
N ARG A 156 -5.46 18.68 6.70
CA ARG A 156 -4.64 18.48 5.51
C ARG A 156 -3.16 18.39 5.91
N ILE A 157 -2.54 17.25 5.61
CA ILE A 157 -1.11 17.05 5.81
C ILE A 157 -0.30 17.83 4.77
N THR A 158 0.56 18.71 5.25
CA THR A 158 1.49 19.51 4.42
C THR A 158 2.92 19.00 4.50
N GLY A 159 3.21 18.10 5.44
CA GLY A 159 4.49 17.43 5.51
C GLY A 159 4.50 16.25 6.47
N ALA A 160 5.53 15.43 6.39
CA ALA A 160 5.76 14.33 7.31
C ALA A 160 7.25 14.04 7.47
N THR A 161 7.68 13.70 8.67
CA THR A 161 9.03 13.21 8.94
C THR A 161 8.93 11.76 9.37
N VAL A 162 9.62 10.87 8.65
CA VAL A 162 9.75 9.46 9.00
C VAL A 162 11.15 9.22 9.54
N ARG A 163 11.25 8.83 10.82
CA ARG A 163 12.51 8.40 11.44
C ARG A 163 12.64 6.90 11.27
N ALA A 164 13.71 6.45 10.62
CA ALA A 164 14.00 5.04 10.43
C ALA A 164 15.07 4.57 11.41
N TYR A 165 14.83 3.45 12.07
CA TYR A 165 15.74 2.84 13.03
C TYR A 165 16.15 1.45 12.55
N ASN A 166 17.46 1.16 12.63
CA ASN A 166 18.01 -0.19 12.53
C ASN A 166 18.11 -0.76 13.95
N GLY A 167 17.24 -1.70 14.30
CA GLY A 167 16.94 -2.03 15.67
C GLY A 167 16.44 -0.82 16.46
N THR A 168 17.21 -0.39 17.47
CA THR A 168 16.92 0.79 18.29
C THR A 168 17.76 2.02 17.90
N SER A 169 18.74 1.85 17.01
CA SER A 169 19.62 2.92 16.56
C SER A 169 18.99 3.69 15.41
N LEU A 170 18.89 5.01 15.54
CA LEU A 170 18.44 5.89 14.47
C LEU A 170 19.40 5.79 13.29
N SER A 171 18.86 5.53 12.10
CA SER A 171 19.65 5.32 10.87
C SER A 171 19.48 6.45 9.87
N SER A 172 18.27 7.00 9.72
CA SER A 172 17.97 8.00 8.71
C SER A 172 16.65 8.71 8.99
N TYR A 173 16.44 9.80 8.25
CA TYR A 173 15.15 10.47 8.15
C TYR A 173 14.68 10.50 6.71
N THR A 174 13.36 10.54 6.54
CA THR A 174 12.71 10.87 5.28
C THR A 174 11.69 11.96 5.52
N ASP A 175 11.96 13.15 5.01
CA ASP A 175 11.12 14.32 5.15
C ASP A 175 10.32 14.55 3.86
N TYR A 176 9.02 14.69 4.02
CA TYR A 176 8.08 14.97 2.95
C TYR A 176 7.51 16.38 3.12
N ALA A 177 7.40 17.10 2.03
CA ALA A 177 6.62 18.32 1.92
C ALA A 177 5.60 18.18 0.79
N PHE A 178 4.32 18.39 1.10
CA PHE A 178 3.20 18.20 0.19
C PHE A 178 2.56 19.55 -0.15
N SER A 179 2.26 19.73 -1.43
CA SER A 179 1.50 20.87 -1.94
C SER A 179 0.70 20.48 -3.18
N PHE A 180 -0.21 21.34 -3.62
CA PHE A 180 -0.89 21.15 -4.91
C PHE A 180 0.06 21.27 -6.10
N ALA A 181 1.18 21.98 -5.95
CA ALA A 181 2.16 22.16 -7.01
C ALA A 181 3.15 20.99 -7.13
N GLY A 182 3.17 20.07 -6.17
CA GLY A 182 4.13 18.98 -6.14
C GLY A 182 4.44 18.44 -4.75
N VAL A 183 5.29 17.42 -4.74
CA VAL A 183 5.84 16.78 -3.54
C VAL A 183 7.35 16.87 -3.55
N THR A 184 7.94 17.17 -2.39
CA THR A 184 9.38 17.02 -2.14
C THR A 184 9.59 15.91 -1.12
N MET A 185 10.54 15.03 -1.38
CA MET A 185 10.98 13.96 -0.49
C MET A 185 12.51 14.08 -0.31
N ASN A 186 12.97 14.22 0.92
CA ASN A 186 14.38 14.31 1.25
C ASN A 186 14.76 13.17 2.20
N VAL A 187 15.77 12.39 1.84
CA VAL A 187 16.37 11.36 2.68
C VAL A 187 17.68 11.88 3.24
N SER A 188 17.82 11.84 4.56
CA SER A 188 19.03 12.27 5.27
C SER A 188 19.59 11.16 6.14
N ASP A 189 20.86 11.27 6.53
CA ASP A 189 21.48 10.37 7.50
C ASP A 189 20.92 10.56 8.92
N SER A 190 21.46 9.83 9.89
CA SER A 190 21.06 9.91 11.31
C SER A 190 21.36 11.27 11.96
N SER A 191 22.19 12.11 11.34
CA SER A 191 22.51 13.48 11.78
C SER A 191 21.68 14.54 11.03
N HIS A 192 20.68 14.10 10.25
CA HIS A 192 19.85 14.96 9.40
C HIS A 192 20.60 15.67 8.26
N LEU A 193 21.77 15.16 7.85
CA LEU A 193 22.44 15.65 6.65
C LEU A 193 21.86 14.98 5.41
N LEU A 194 21.44 15.78 4.43
CA LEU A 194 20.83 15.30 3.19
C LEU A 194 21.76 14.28 2.49
N ILE A 195 21.20 13.16 2.06
CA ILE A 195 21.86 12.14 1.22
C ILE A 195 21.30 12.24 -0.20
N ARG A 196 19.96 12.30 -0.31
CA ARG A 196 19.25 12.36 -1.58
C ARG A 196 17.94 13.10 -1.40
N GLY A 197 17.50 13.84 -2.42
CA GLY A 197 16.16 14.39 -2.51
C GLY A 197 15.50 14.03 -3.83
N GLU A 198 14.19 14.12 -3.86
CA GLU A 198 13.36 14.01 -5.06
C GLU A 198 12.26 15.07 -4.99
N GLN A 199 12.04 15.80 -6.07
CA GLN A 199 10.92 16.72 -6.22
C GLN A 199 10.12 16.34 -7.45
N GLN A 200 8.83 16.11 -7.28
CA GLN A 200 7.89 15.92 -8.37
C GLN A 200 7.02 17.16 -8.45
N LEU A 201 7.04 17.84 -9.59
CA LEU A 201 6.19 18.99 -9.85
C LEU A 201 4.97 18.53 -10.61
N PHE A 202 3.79 18.94 -10.18
CA PHE A 202 2.52 18.54 -10.78
C PHE A 202 2.07 19.54 -11.85
N GLY A 203 1.61 19.00 -12.97
CA GLY A 203 0.84 19.73 -13.96
C GLY A 203 -0.59 19.99 -13.49
N VAL A 204 -1.36 20.69 -14.31
CA VAL A 204 -2.72 21.12 -13.95
C VAL A 204 -3.72 19.96 -13.85
N HIS A 205 -3.40 18.78 -14.38
CA HIS A 205 -4.21 17.57 -14.28
C HIS A 205 -3.64 16.58 -13.25
N GLY A 206 -2.62 16.96 -12.48
CA GLY A 206 -1.94 16.11 -11.49
C GLY A 206 -0.87 15.18 -12.07
N GLU A 207 -0.61 15.26 -13.37
CA GLU A 207 0.50 14.57 -14.04
C GLU A 207 1.86 15.12 -13.57
N ILE A 208 2.94 14.37 -13.75
CA ILE A 208 4.30 14.79 -13.34
C ILE A 208 5.12 15.16 -14.57
N PRO A 209 5.02 16.40 -15.10
CA PRO A 209 5.81 16.80 -16.28
C PRO A 209 7.29 16.98 -15.97
N ARG A 210 7.67 17.07 -14.68
CA ARG A 210 9.04 17.34 -14.26
C ARG A 210 9.35 16.68 -12.92
N GLN A 211 10.46 15.94 -12.89
CA GLN A 211 11.02 15.36 -11.68
C GLN A 211 12.48 15.83 -11.52
N ILE A 212 12.85 16.19 -10.29
CA ILE A 212 14.20 16.65 -9.95
C ILE A 212 14.76 15.71 -8.89
N THR A 213 15.85 15.02 -9.21
CA THR A 213 16.61 14.25 -8.24
C THR A 213 17.77 15.11 -7.71
N ILE A 214 17.85 15.25 -6.40
CA ILE A 214 18.91 15.98 -5.71
C ILE A 214 19.88 14.95 -5.12
N LEU A 215 21.16 15.08 -5.40
CA LEU A 215 22.21 14.22 -4.86
C LEU A 215 23.14 15.06 -4.00
N ALA A 216 23.29 14.68 -2.74
CA ALA A 216 24.25 15.31 -1.87
C ALA A 216 25.66 14.79 -2.17
N ASN A 217 26.62 15.70 -2.30
CA ASN A 217 28.04 15.36 -2.40
C ASN A 217 28.70 15.68 -1.06
N GLN A 218 29.56 14.78 -0.57
CA GLN A 218 30.35 15.00 0.64
C GLN A 218 31.16 16.31 0.49
N GLY A 219 30.82 17.35 1.26
CA GLY A 219 31.58 18.61 1.33
C GLY A 219 31.19 19.73 0.33
N SER A 220 30.15 19.59 -0.48
CA SER A 220 29.63 20.69 -1.33
C SER A 220 28.10 20.59 -1.51
N CYS A 221 27.45 21.73 -1.76
CA CYS A 221 26.02 21.78 -2.05
C CYS A 221 25.70 20.95 -3.31
N CYS A 222 24.44 20.55 -3.39
CA CYS A 222 23.98 19.35 -4.08
C CYS A 222 24.01 19.46 -5.61
N THR A 223 24.19 18.31 -6.26
CA THR A 223 23.93 18.18 -7.71
C THR A 223 22.45 17.93 -7.92
N SER A 224 21.86 18.52 -8.97
CA SER A 224 20.46 18.24 -9.35
C SER A 224 20.40 17.68 -10.76
N LEU A 225 19.59 16.64 -10.92
CA LEU A 225 19.31 15.96 -12.19
C LEU A 225 17.83 16.12 -12.47
N THR A 226 17.46 16.61 -13.66
CA THR A 226 16.06 16.88 -14.00
C THR A 226 15.61 16.02 -15.16
N ASP A 227 14.55 15.26 -14.94
CA ASP A 227 13.80 14.54 -15.95
C ASP A 227 12.55 15.33 -16.36
N TYR A 228 12.18 15.23 -17.63
CA TYR A 228 10.98 15.84 -18.20
C TYR A 228 10.09 14.78 -18.83
N TYR A 229 8.79 14.93 -18.66
CA TYR A 229 7.79 13.98 -19.15
C TYR A 229 6.63 14.71 -19.84
N ARG A 230 5.96 14.02 -20.77
CA ARG A 230 4.66 14.43 -21.29
C ARG A 230 3.74 13.23 -21.40
N TYR A 231 2.45 13.48 -21.18
CA TYR A 231 1.41 12.46 -21.21
C TYR A 231 0.36 12.81 -22.27
N ASP A 232 -0.31 11.79 -22.79
CA ASP A 232 -1.54 11.96 -23.56
C ASP A 232 -2.75 12.19 -22.64
N SER A 233 -3.94 12.34 -23.22
CA SER A 233 -5.19 12.55 -22.46
C SER A 233 -5.65 11.32 -21.66
N TRP A 234 -5.04 10.16 -21.87
CA TRP A 234 -5.32 8.92 -21.14
C TRP A 234 -4.28 8.63 -20.05
N GLY A 235 -3.25 9.49 -19.92
CA GLY A 235 -2.21 9.36 -18.93
C GLY A 235 -1.02 8.49 -19.36
N ASN A 236 -0.92 8.11 -20.64
CA ASN A 236 0.24 7.37 -21.14
C ASN A 236 1.41 8.32 -21.38
N MET A 237 2.62 7.92 -21.00
CA MET A 237 3.84 8.73 -21.19
C MET A 237 4.31 8.71 -22.66
N ILE A 238 4.06 9.79 -23.39
CA ILE A 238 4.38 9.92 -24.81
C ILE A 238 5.76 10.53 -25.07
N TYR A 239 6.39 11.13 -24.05
CA TYR A 239 7.71 11.73 -24.16
C TYR A 239 8.45 11.67 -22.83
N HIS A 240 9.76 11.39 -22.88
CA HIS A 240 10.68 11.53 -21.77
C HIS A 240 12.01 12.11 -22.25
N ARG A 241 12.56 13.04 -21.47
CA ARG A 241 13.95 13.52 -21.62
C ARG A 241 14.70 13.36 -20.31
N ASP A 242 15.84 12.69 -20.39
CA ASP A 242 16.72 12.44 -19.26
C ASP A 242 17.63 13.64 -18.94
N PRO A 243 18.34 13.64 -17.79
CA PRO A 243 19.22 14.73 -17.39
C PRO A 243 20.45 14.92 -18.30
N SER A 244 20.82 13.90 -19.09
CA SER A 244 21.89 13.98 -20.09
C SER A 244 21.40 14.52 -21.45
N GLY A 245 20.09 14.74 -21.59
CA GLY A 245 19.47 15.27 -22.81
C GLY A 245 19.05 14.21 -23.82
N HIS A 246 19.07 12.91 -23.49
CA HIS A 246 18.49 11.90 -24.37
C HIS A 246 16.97 11.98 -24.34
N GLU A 247 16.35 11.85 -25.52
CA GLU A 247 14.91 11.98 -25.70
C GLU A 247 14.32 10.66 -26.20
N THR A 248 13.12 10.33 -25.69
CA THR A 248 12.33 9.17 -26.13
C THR A 248 10.90 9.62 -26.44
N PHE A 249 10.30 9.00 -27.45
CA PHE A 249 8.94 9.27 -27.91
C PHE A 249 8.17 7.96 -28.03
N ASN A 250 6.98 7.90 -27.44
CA ASN A 250 6.11 6.73 -27.48
C ASN A 250 4.77 7.07 -28.14
N SER A 251 4.22 6.11 -28.86
CA SER A 251 2.86 6.16 -29.41
C SER A 251 2.07 4.96 -28.91
N TYR A 252 0.85 5.22 -28.43
CA TYR A 252 -0.09 4.19 -27.98
C TYR A 252 -1.30 4.23 -28.92
N TYR A 253 -1.76 3.05 -29.34
CA TYR A 253 -2.89 2.85 -30.26
C TYR A 253 -4.04 2.18 -29.54
#